data_AF-A0AAX3BDA8-F1
#
_entry.id   AF-A0AAX3BDA8-F1
#
_cell.length_a   1.000
_cell.length_b   1.000
_cell.length_c   1.000
_cell.angle_alpha   90.00
_cell.angle_beta   90.00
_cell.angle_gamma   90.00
#
_symmetry.space_group_name_H-M   'P 1'
#
loop_
_entity.id
_entity.type
_entity.pdbx_description
1 polymer ?
#
loop_
_entity_poly.entity_id
_entity_poly.type
_entity_poly.pdbx_seq_one_letter_code
_entity_poly.pdbx_strand_id
1 'polypeptide(L)'
;MKLFWCDKARSHFLQASHGIGETLELFLREKRFFLIPEVLLQWIEDLVVASTSEIPHSSVVEMCRILNIPLTLEEEHFLRLMEKASRKEDAYRNFVDTLDGNPFLPTLIDKVHQAHLRIFSSLKG
;
A
#
# COMPACT_ATOMS: atom_id res chain seq x y z
N MET A 1 -0.53 -2.34 19.20
CA MET A 1 -1.62 -1.54 18.61
C MET A 1 -1.49 -1.31 17.11
N LYS A 2 -0.28 -1.06 16.57
CA LYS A 2 -0.03 -0.87 15.12
C LYS A 2 -0.45 -2.09 14.27
N LEU A 3 0.00 -3.28 14.67
CA LEU A 3 -0.33 -4.57 14.02
C LEU A 3 -1.85 -4.77 13.83
N PHE A 4 -2.65 -4.55 14.88
CA PHE A 4 -4.11 -4.70 14.83
C PHE A 4 -4.78 -3.85 13.74
N TRP A 5 -4.34 -2.59 13.57
CA TRP A 5 -4.91 -1.68 12.56
C TRP A 5 -4.44 -2.02 11.15
N CYS A 6 -3.18 -2.44 11.00
CA CYS A 6 -2.65 -2.93 9.74
C CYS A 6 -3.38 -4.20 9.28
N ASP A 7 -3.56 -5.19 10.15
CA ASP A 7 -4.26 -6.44 9.84
C ASP A 7 -5.73 -6.19 9.49
N LYS A 8 -6.40 -5.28 10.22
CA LYS A 8 -7.76 -4.88 9.90
C LYS A 8 -7.84 -4.22 8.51
N ALA A 9 -6.93 -3.29 8.21
CA ALA A 9 -6.89 -2.61 6.93
C ALA A 9 -6.58 -3.56 5.76
N ARG A 10 -5.68 -4.52 5.95
CA ARG A 10 -5.38 -5.59 4.99
C ARG A 10 -6.60 -6.48 4.72
N SER A 11 -7.30 -6.92 5.78
CA SER A 11 -8.50 -7.74 5.64
C SER A 11 -9.62 -7.01 4.90
N HIS A 12 -9.85 -5.72 5.17
CA HIS A 12 -10.85 -4.94 4.45
C HIS A 12 -10.49 -4.76 2.97
N PHE A 13 -9.21 -4.46 2.69
CA PHE A 13 -8.72 -4.33 1.32
C PHE A 13 -8.92 -5.60 0.49
N LEU A 14 -8.61 -6.78 1.04
CA LEU A 14 -8.71 -8.05 0.31
C LEU A 14 -10.14 -8.58 0.16
N GLN A 15 -11.09 -8.15 1.00
CA GLN A 15 -12.45 -8.68 1.02
C GLN A 15 -13.47 -7.85 0.23
N ALA A 16 -13.23 -6.55 0.06
CA ALA A 16 -14.23 -5.64 -0.49
C ALA A 16 -14.04 -5.40 -1.99
N SER A 17 -15.15 -5.43 -2.74
CA SER A 17 -15.20 -5.02 -4.15
C SER A 17 -14.80 -3.57 -4.39
N HIS A 18 -14.74 -2.74 -3.33
CA HIS A 18 -14.39 -1.30 -3.33
C HIS A 18 -13.37 -0.92 -2.23
N GLY A 19 -12.62 -1.89 -1.69
CA GLY A 19 -12.01 -1.85 -0.35
C GLY A 19 -11.01 -0.76 0.01
N ILE A 20 -10.50 0.05 -0.93
CA ILE A 20 -9.60 1.16 -0.59
C ILE A 20 -10.35 2.34 0.02
N GLY A 21 -11.53 2.72 -0.52
CA GLY A 21 -12.29 3.85 0.00
C GLY A 21 -12.68 3.66 1.48
N GLU A 22 -13.28 2.51 1.78
CA GLU A 22 -13.70 2.12 3.13
C GLU A 22 -12.51 2.02 4.10
N THR A 23 -11.35 1.55 3.62
CA THR A 23 -10.15 1.46 4.46
C THR A 23 -9.53 2.83 4.72
N LEU A 24 -9.54 3.74 3.74
CA LEU A 24 -9.12 5.13 3.94
C LEU A 24 -10.05 5.87 4.93
N GLU A 25 -11.36 5.67 4.82
CA GLU A 25 -12.35 6.20 5.78
C GLU A 25 -12.10 5.71 7.20
N LEU A 26 -11.69 4.45 7.38
CA LEU A 26 -11.29 3.91 8.68
C LEU A 26 -10.08 4.67 9.25
N PHE A 27 -9.06 4.94 8.44
CA PHE A 27 -7.89 5.72 8.89
C PHE A 27 -8.25 7.16 9.24
N LEU A 28 -9.13 7.80 8.46
CA LEU A 28 -9.68 9.13 8.71
C LEU A 28 -10.39 9.19 10.06
N ARG A 29 -11.39 8.33 10.28
CA ARG A 29 -12.23 8.33 11.48
C ARG A 29 -11.41 8.11 12.75
N GLU A 30 -10.42 7.24 12.69
CA GLU A 30 -9.64 6.82 13.85
C GLU A 30 -8.37 7.68 14.06
N LYS A 31 -8.17 8.71 13.22
CA LYS A 31 -6.97 9.58 13.23
C LYS A 31 -5.67 8.78 13.11
N ARG A 32 -5.67 7.79 12.21
CA ARG A 32 -4.57 6.82 12.00
C ARG A 32 -3.85 6.98 10.66
N PHE A 33 -3.89 8.15 10.04
CA PHE A 33 -3.25 8.42 8.74
C PHE A 33 -1.77 8.05 8.66
N PHE A 34 -1.05 8.19 9.78
CA PHE A 34 0.36 7.80 9.86
C PHE A 34 0.61 6.32 9.56
N LEU A 35 -0.43 5.46 9.51
CA LEU A 35 -0.31 4.04 9.14
C LEU A 35 -0.45 3.78 7.64
N ILE A 36 -0.97 4.75 6.88
CA ILE A 36 -1.24 4.58 5.43
C ILE A 36 0.00 4.14 4.65
N PRO A 37 1.21 4.71 4.84
CA PRO A 37 2.39 4.28 4.11
C PRO A 37 2.72 2.81 4.31
N GLU A 38 2.73 2.34 5.56
CA GLU A 38 3.02 0.94 5.86
C GLU A 38 1.95 0.00 5.30
N VAL A 39 0.69 0.40 5.40
CA VAL A 39 -0.44 -0.39 4.89
C VAL A 39 -0.40 -0.46 3.36
N LEU A 40 0.01 0.63 2.69
CA LEU A 40 0.21 0.64 1.25
C LEU A 40 1.29 -0.35 0.80
N LEU A 41 2.42 -0.43 1.52
CA LEU A 41 3.46 -1.43 1.24
C LEU A 41 2.91 -2.86 1.40
N GLN A 42 2.15 -3.11 2.46
CA GLN A 42 1.53 -4.41 2.72
C GLN A 42 0.49 -4.78 1.66
N TRP A 43 -0.31 -3.82 1.18
CA TRP A 43 -1.24 -4.07 0.10
C TRP A 43 -0.55 -4.47 -1.20
N ILE A 44 0.59 -3.86 -1.53
CA ILE A 44 1.38 -4.25 -2.70
C ILE A 44 1.86 -5.71 -2.55
N GLU A 45 2.39 -6.09 -1.39
CA GLU A 45 2.79 -7.47 -1.09
C GLU A 45 1.60 -8.43 -1.22
N ASP A 46 0.46 -8.09 -0.60
CA ASP A 46 -0.75 -8.91 -0.60
C ASP A 46 -1.31 -9.12 -2.02
N LEU A 47 -1.27 -8.08 -2.87
CA LEU A 47 -1.66 -8.19 -4.27
C LEU A 47 -0.73 -9.12 -5.06
N VAL A 48 0.59 -9.09 -4.79
CA VAL A 48 1.52 -10.03 -5.43
C VAL A 48 1.15 -11.45 -5.04
N VAL A 49 0.99 -11.73 -3.74
CA VAL A 49 0.59 -13.04 -3.24
C VAL A 49 -0.72 -13.50 -3.88
N ALA A 50 -1.72 -12.62 -3.97
CA ALA A 50 -3.01 -12.94 -4.61
C ALA A 50 -2.86 -13.27 -6.10
N SER A 51 -1.92 -12.62 -6.81
CA SER A 51 -1.71 -12.80 -8.24
C SER A 51 -0.78 -13.97 -8.61
N THR A 52 0.19 -14.30 -7.75
CA THR A 52 1.24 -15.30 -8.05
C THR A 52 1.14 -16.55 -7.18
N SER A 53 0.40 -16.50 -6.06
CA SER A 53 0.41 -17.52 -4.99
C SER A 53 1.78 -17.71 -4.31
N GLU A 54 2.70 -16.75 -4.45
CA GLU A 54 4.05 -16.80 -3.88
C GLU A 54 4.29 -15.62 -2.93
N ILE A 55 5.06 -15.85 -1.86
CA ILE A 55 5.50 -14.79 -0.95
C ILE A 55 6.61 -13.99 -1.65
N PRO A 56 6.45 -12.67 -1.86
CA PRO A 56 7.47 -11.87 -2.53
C PRO A 56 8.72 -11.72 -1.65
N HIS A 57 9.89 -11.89 -2.27
CA HIS A 57 11.21 -11.60 -1.66
C HIS A 57 11.91 -10.39 -2.30
N SER A 58 11.23 -9.73 -3.25
CA SER A 58 11.76 -8.60 -4.01
C SER A 58 11.40 -7.26 -3.35
N SER A 59 12.05 -6.17 -3.79
CA SER A 59 11.70 -4.82 -3.31
C SER A 59 10.30 -4.39 -3.75
N VAL A 60 9.68 -3.46 -3.04
CA VAL A 60 8.33 -2.95 -3.38
C VAL A 60 8.21 -2.42 -4.82
N VAL A 61 9.27 -1.83 -5.37
CA VAL A 61 9.29 -1.35 -6.77
C VAL A 61 9.20 -2.52 -7.75
N GLU A 62 9.86 -3.63 -7.45
CA GLU A 62 9.81 -4.83 -8.29
C GLU A 62 8.44 -5.51 -8.18
N MET A 63 7.85 -5.53 -6.99
CA MET A 63 6.46 -5.96 -6.80
C MET A 63 5.48 -5.12 -7.62
N CYS A 64 5.66 -3.80 -7.68
CA CYS A 64 4.84 -2.94 -8.56
C CYS A 64 4.97 -3.32 -10.03
N ARG A 65 6.17 -3.73 -10.50
CA ARG A 65 6.38 -4.21 -11.87
C ARG A 65 5.66 -5.53 -12.12
N ILE A 66 5.76 -6.50 -11.21
CA ILE A 66 5.01 -7.76 -11.27
C ILE A 66 3.51 -7.48 -11.40
N LEU A 67 3.01 -6.53 -10.61
CA LEU A 67 1.61 -6.13 -10.61
C LEU A 67 1.21 -5.27 -11.81
N ASN A 68 2.10 -4.91 -12.73
CA ASN A 68 1.84 -3.95 -13.81
C ASN A 68 1.27 -2.62 -13.28
N ILE A 69 1.87 -2.08 -12.22
CA ILE A 69 1.62 -0.73 -11.69
C ILE A 69 2.65 0.22 -12.31
N PRO A 70 2.23 1.20 -13.14
CA PRO A 70 3.17 2.13 -13.77
C PRO A 70 3.71 3.13 -12.75
N LEU A 71 5.03 3.22 -12.63
CA LEU A 71 5.72 4.17 -11.75
C LEU A 71 6.59 5.13 -12.56
N THR A 72 6.55 6.42 -12.20
CA THR A 72 7.56 7.41 -12.58
C THR A 72 8.84 7.21 -11.78
N LEU A 73 9.95 7.83 -12.19
CA LEU A 73 11.22 7.74 -11.46
C LEU A 73 11.09 8.32 -10.04
N GLU A 74 10.31 9.39 -9.89
CA GLU A 74 10.04 10.06 -8.62
C GLU A 74 9.20 9.17 -7.69
N GLU A 75 8.19 8.49 -8.21
CA GLU A 75 7.38 7.54 -7.45
C GLU A 75 8.18 6.30 -7.05
N GLU A 76 9.04 5.78 -7.94
CA GLU A 76 9.96 4.69 -7.58
C GLU A 76 10.89 5.12 -6.43
N HIS A 77 11.45 6.32 -6.51
CA HIS A 77 12.31 6.86 -5.46
C HIS A 77 11.55 7.01 -4.13
N PHE A 78 10.35 7.57 -4.17
CA PHE A 78 9.51 7.76 -3.00
C PHE A 78 9.12 6.42 -2.36
N LEU A 79 8.75 5.41 -3.15
CA LEU A 79 8.47 4.06 -2.66
C LEU A 79 9.68 3.42 -1.98
N ARG A 80 10.89 3.57 -2.54
CA ARG A 80 12.12 3.08 -1.90
C ARG A 80 12.40 3.78 -0.58
N LEU A 81 12.14 5.08 -0.47
CA LEU A 81 12.27 5.82 0.78
C LEU A 81 11.27 5.31 1.83
N MET A 82 10.01 5.10 1.42
CA MET A 82 8.95 4.55 2.27
C MET A 82 9.30 3.14 2.77
N GLU A 83 9.72 2.23 1.88
CA GLU A 83 10.15 0.86 2.19
C GLU A 83 11.37 0.84 3.12
N LYS A 84 12.31 1.77 2.94
CA LYS A 84 13.46 1.88 3.85
C LYS A 84 13.04 2.40 5.22
N ALA A 85 12.14 3.38 5.27
CA ALA A 85 11.67 3.99 6.51
C ALA A 85 10.84 3.03 7.36
N SER A 86 10.00 2.19 6.75
CA SER A 86 9.13 1.22 7.46
C SER A 86 9.91 0.22 8.32
N ARG A 87 11.18 -0.04 8.02
CA ARG A 87 12.04 -0.98 8.75
C ARG A 87 12.47 -0.51 10.14
N LYS A 88 12.38 0.79 10.44
CA LYS A 88 12.82 1.36 11.73
C LYS A 88 11.79 2.38 12.22
N GLU A 89 11.32 2.22 13.45
CA GLU A 89 10.26 3.09 13.99
C GLU A 89 10.61 4.58 13.95
N ASP A 90 11.83 4.96 14.35
CA ASP A 90 12.27 6.37 14.32
C ASP A 90 12.34 6.93 12.90
N ALA A 91 12.84 6.13 11.94
CA ALA A 91 12.89 6.54 10.54
C ALA A 91 11.48 6.67 9.94
N TYR A 92 10.57 5.79 10.32
CA TYR A 92 9.18 5.82 9.91
C TYR A 92 8.47 7.08 10.42
N ARG A 93 8.67 7.45 11.69
CA ARG A 93 8.12 8.69 12.27
C ARG A 93 8.58 9.91 11.47
N ASN A 94 9.89 10.04 11.24
CA ASN A 94 10.44 11.13 10.45
C ASN A 94 9.90 11.14 9.02
N PHE A 95 9.73 9.97 8.39
CA PHE A 95 9.15 9.86 7.07
C PHE A 95 7.69 10.35 7.05
N VAL A 96 6.88 9.94 8.02
CA VAL A 96 5.47 10.36 8.12
C VAL A 96 5.35 11.88 8.22
N ASP A 97 6.23 12.54 8.97
CA ASP A 97 6.22 14.00 9.10
C ASP A 97 6.51 14.71 7.77
N THR A 98 7.16 14.03 6.81
CA THR A 98 7.41 14.55 5.44
C THR A 98 6.27 14.29 4.45
N LEU A 99 5.21 13.61 4.87
CA LEU A 99 4.08 13.26 3.98
C LEU A 99 3.10 14.41 3.77
N ASP A 100 3.07 15.39 4.67
CA ASP A 100 2.18 16.52 4.53
C ASP A 100 2.49 17.30 3.24
N GLY A 101 1.50 17.43 2.36
CA GLY A 101 1.65 18.04 1.04
C GLY A 101 2.39 17.19 -0.01
N ASN A 102 2.76 15.93 0.27
CA ASN A 102 3.43 15.07 -0.71
C ASN A 102 2.43 14.52 -1.75
N PRO A 103 2.60 14.81 -3.06
CA PRO A 103 1.64 14.41 -4.10
C PRO A 103 1.72 12.92 -4.48
N PHE A 104 2.80 12.22 -4.11
CA PHE A 104 3.04 10.85 -4.54
C PHE A 104 2.23 9.83 -3.75
N LEU A 105 1.99 10.08 -2.45
CA LEU A 105 1.22 9.16 -1.61
C LEU A 105 -0.21 8.89 -2.14
N PRO A 106 -1.05 9.92 -2.41
CA PRO A 106 -2.39 9.68 -2.96
C PRO A 106 -2.35 9.06 -4.36
N THR A 107 -1.38 9.45 -5.20
CA THR A 107 -1.20 8.89 -6.55
C THR A 107 -0.89 7.39 -6.50
N LEU A 108 -0.02 6.96 -5.57
CA LEU A 108 0.33 5.56 -5.38
C LEU A 108 -0.85 4.74 -4.84
N ILE A 109 -1.65 5.30 -3.93
CA ILE A 109 -2.86 4.65 -3.42
C ILE A 109 -3.84 4.37 -4.58
N ASP A 110 -4.07 5.35 -5.46
CA ASP A 110 -4.95 5.16 -6.62
C ASP A 110 -4.43 4.07 -7.57
N LYS A 111 -3.12 4.07 -7.84
CA LYS A 111 -2.50 3.03 -8.69
C LYS A 111 -2.60 1.62 -8.10
N VAL A 112 -2.39 1.47 -6.80
CA VAL A 112 -2.58 0.21 -6.10
C VAL A 112 -4.05 -0.20 -6.13
N HIS A 113 -4.98 0.74 -6.04
CA HIS A 113 -6.42 0.49 -6.21
C HIS A 113 -6.77 -0.05 -7.59
N GLN A 114 -6.25 0.57 -8.64
CA GLN A 114 -6.47 0.11 -10.01
C GLN A 114 -5.93 -1.31 -10.22
N ALA A 115 -4.76 -1.63 -9.66
CA ALA A 115 -4.21 -2.99 -9.69
C ALA A 115 -5.07 -4.00 -8.94
N HIS A 116 -5.57 -3.62 -7.76
CA HIS A 116 -6.53 -4.42 -6.99
C HIS A 116 -7.78 -4.74 -7.80
N LEU A 117 -8.44 -3.72 -8.37
CA LEU A 117 -9.65 -3.91 -9.17
C LEU A 117 -9.38 -4.85 -10.36
N ARG A 118 -8.25 -4.70 -11.06
CA ARG A 118 -7.87 -5.58 -12.17
C ARG A 118 -7.75 -7.04 -11.71
N ILE A 119 -6.97 -7.32 -10.66
CA ILE A 119 -6.71 -8.68 -10.17
C ILE A 119 -8.01 -9.35 -9.68
N PHE A 120 -8.81 -8.65 -8.88
CA PHE A 120 -10.01 -9.24 -8.30
C PHE A 120 -11.20 -9.28 -9.27
N SER A 121 -11.19 -8.47 -10.33
CA SER A 121 -12.15 -8.62 -11.43
C SER A 121 -11.86 -9.87 -12.28
N SER A 122 -10.58 -10.22 -12.51
CA SER A 122 -10.22 -11.42 -13.27
C SER A 122 -10.46 -12.73 -12.52
N LEU A 123 -10.47 -12.71 -11.18
CA LEU A 123 -10.73 -13.90 -10.35
C LEU A 123 -12.21 -14.27 -10.22
N LYS A 124 -13.12 -13.38 -10.61
CA LYS A 124 -14.58 -13.61 -10.59
C LYS A 124 -15.14 -14.14 -11.92
N GLY A 125 -14.27 -14.31 -12.92
CA GLY A 125 -14.59 -14.83 -14.26
C GLY A 125 -14.49 -16.34 -14.36
#